data_AF-A0AAN4ZGT7-F1
#
_entry.id   AF-A0AAN4ZGT7-F1
#
_cell.length_a   1.000
_cell.length_b   1.000
_cell.length_c   1.000
_cell.angle_alpha   90.00
_cell.angle_beta   90.00
_cell.angle_gamma   90.00
#
_symmetry.space_group_name_H-M   'P 1'
#
loop_
_entity.id
_entity.type
_entity.pdbx_description
1 polymer ?
#
loop_
_entity_poly.entity_id
_entity_poly.type
_entity_poly.pdbx_seq_one_letter_code
_entity_poly.pdbx_strand_id
1 'polypeptide(L)'
;ASGIHGMRLTICSVLMIFQVLPEVTSQFSFVEEDRSKAALIVLDTMEAFNDIACQEACVKNNLCQAISYASSKCVLLGEEHPDKLCSEVVTVSAKRPTPSTATTTTLATTTSTSVAP
;
A
#
# COMPACT_ATOMS: atom_id res chain seq x y z
N ALA A 1 44.73 -5.49 -48.38
CA ALA A 1 43.48 -5.42 -47.60
C ALA A 1 43.52 -6.52 -46.56
N SER A 2 43.97 -6.19 -45.35
CA SER A 2 44.20 -7.16 -44.28
C SER A 2 43.14 -6.93 -43.20
N GLY A 3 42.16 -7.83 -43.15
CA GLY A 3 41.11 -7.84 -42.14
C GLY A 3 41.54 -8.68 -40.94
N ILE A 4 41.81 -8.03 -39.82
CA ILE A 4 41.91 -8.66 -38.51
C ILE A 4 41.15 -7.79 -37.51
N HIS A 5 40.03 -8.30 -37.02
CA HIS A 5 39.61 -8.15 -35.62
C HIS A 5 38.48 -9.14 -35.35
N GLY A 6 38.87 -10.34 -34.93
CA GLY A 6 37.98 -11.22 -34.19
C GLY A 6 37.80 -10.65 -32.79
N MET A 7 36.67 -10.00 -32.54
CA MET A 7 36.23 -9.69 -31.17
C MET A 7 35.85 -11.01 -30.49
N ARG A 8 36.69 -11.44 -29.56
CA ARG A 8 36.31 -12.38 -28.51
C ARG A 8 35.21 -11.72 -27.67
N LEU A 9 33.97 -12.14 -27.87
CA LEU A 9 32.89 -11.88 -26.92
C LEU A 9 33.21 -12.69 -25.65
N THR A 10 33.84 -12.04 -24.68
CA THR A 10 33.90 -12.56 -23.31
C THR A 10 32.48 -12.48 -22.75
N ILE A 11 31.75 -13.61 -22.84
CA ILE A 11 30.52 -13.83 -22.10
C ILE A 11 30.93 -13.91 -20.64
N CYS A 12 31.03 -12.75 -19.98
CA CYS A 12 31.02 -12.69 -18.53
C CYS A 12 29.63 -13.14 -18.11
N SER A 13 29.55 -14.42 -17.75
CA SER A 13 28.49 -15.05 -16.98
C SER A 13 28.33 -14.36 -15.63
N VAL A 14 27.91 -13.09 -15.64
CA VAL A 14 27.22 -12.52 -14.49
C VAL A 14 25.81 -13.04 -14.62
N LEU A 15 25.61 -14.14 -13.91
CA LEU A 15 24.35 -14.64 -13.40
C LEU A 15 23.49 -13.44 -12.99
N MET A 16 22.73 -12.86 -13.94
CA MET A 16 21.56 -12.05 -13.65
C MET A 16 20.56 -13.05 -13.10
N ILE A 17 20.75 -13.38 -11.82
CA ILE A 17 19.67 -13.77 -10.95
C ILE A 17 18.71 -12.59 -11.08
N PHE A 18 17.75 -12.70 -12.00
CA PHE A 18 16.47 -12.02 -11.87
C PHE A 18 15.92 -12.57 -10.56
N GLN A 19 16.39 -12.01 -9.45
CA GLN A 19 15.60 -11.92 -8.25
C GLN A 19 14.40 -11.15 -8.73
N VAL A 20 13.36 -11.90 -9.07
CA VAL A 20 12.00 -11.41 -9.00
C VAL A 20 11.87 -11.01 -7.55
N LEU A 21 12.31 -9.78 -7.23
CA LEU A 21 11.90 -9.12 -6.01
C LEU A 21 10.39 -9.23 -6.07
N PRO A 22 9.71 -9.88 -5.11
CA PRO A 22 8.29 -9.67 -5.01
C PRO A 22 8.16 -8.15 -4.90
N GLU A 23 7.49 -7.57 -5.90
CA GLU A 23 6.98 -6.22 -5.81
C GLU A 23 6.48 -6.06 -4.38
N VAL A 24 6.88 -4.98 -3.73
CA VAL A 24 6.33 -4.55 -2.45
C VAL A 24 4.87 -4.15 -2.74
N THR A 25 4.03 -5.13 -3.09
CA THR A 25 2.64 -4.92 -3.46
C THR A 25 1.90 -4.68 -2.16
N SER A 26 1.71 -3.39 -1.90
CA SER A 26 0.68 -2.81 -1.04
C SER A 26 0.43 -3.55 0.29
N GLN A 27 0.96 -2.99 1.38
CA GLN A 27 0.62 -3.38 2.77
C GLN A 27 -0.86 -3.16 3.14
N PHE A 28 -1.68 -2.75 2.17
CA PHE A 28 -3.10 -2.49 2.33
C PHE A 28 -3.87 -3.18 1.22
N SER A 29 -4.97 -3.83 1.60
CA SER A 29 -5.97 -4.37 0.71
C SER A 29 -7.25 -3.56 0.85
N PHE A 30 -7.96 -3.40 -0.27
CA PHE A 30 -9.27 -2.77 -0.29
C PHE A 30 -10.32 -3.87 -0.43
N VAL A 31 -11.23 -3.94 0.52
CA VAL A 31 -12.34 -4.90 0.53
C VAL A 31 -13.63 -4.11 0.41
N GLU A 32 -14.50 -4.52 -0.50
CA GLU A 32 -15.85 -3.95 -0.56
C GLU A 32 -16.61 -4.32 0.72
N GLU A 33 -16.98 -3.31 1.48
CA GLU A 33 -17.67 -3.45 2.75
C GLU A 33 -18.99 -2.69 2.69
N ASP A 34 -20.05 -3.37 3.15
CA ASP A 34 -21.37 -2.79 3.25
C ASP A 34 -21.47 -1.95 4.54
N ARG A 35 -21.15 -0.65 4.45
CA ARG A 35 -21.25 0.29 5.57
C ARG A 35 -22.60 1.00 5.63
N SER A 36 -23.68 0.25 5.37
CA SER A 36 -25.08 0.69 5.20
C SER A 36 -25.70 1.56 6.29
N LYS A 37 -25.01 1.84 7.39
CA LYS A 37 -25.54 2.63 8.52
C LYS A 37 -24.53 3.60 9.12
N ALA A 38 -23.26 3.53 8.72
CA ALA A 38 -22.23 4.36 9.30
C ALA A 38 -22.03 5.62 8.46
N ALA A 39 -22.25 6.79 9.07
CA ALA A 39 -21.88 8.04 8.41
C ALA A 39 -20.37 8.20 8.48
N LEU A 40 -19.67 8.03 7.37
CA LEU A 40 -18.22 8.24 7.32
C LEU A 40 -17.90 9.71 7.11
N ILE A 41 -16.83 10.19 7.73
CA ILE A 41 -16.36 11.56 7.53
C ILE A 41 -15.74 11.67 6.14
N VAL A 42 -16.23 12.59 5.31
CA VAL A 42 -15.58 12.91 4.03
C VAL A 42 -14.32 13.71 4.34
N LEU A 43 -13.15 13.13 4.02
CA LEU A 43 -11.86 13.77 4.21
C LEU A 43 -11.49 14.63 3.01
N ASP A 44 -11.65 14.07 1.81
CA ASP A 44 -11.30 14.74 0.56
C ASP A 44 -12.17 14.19 -0.59
N THR A 45 -12.32 14.98 -1.64
CA THR A 45 -12.99 14.57 -2.87
C THR A 45 -12.19 15.06 -4.06
N MET A 46 -11.78 14.14 -4.91
CA MET A 46 -10.93 14.41 -6.07
C MET A 46 -11.45 13.69 -7.30
N GLU A 47 -11.04 14.17 -8.47
CA GLU A 47 -11.24 13.44 -9.72
C GLU A 47 -10.15 12.37 -9.85
N ALA A 48 -10.58 11.14 -10.13
CA ALA A 48 -9.70 10.01 -10.37
C ALA A 48 -10.13 9.31 -11.66
N PHE A 49 -9.17 8.94 -12.49
CA PHE A 49 -9.44 8.25 -13.75
C PHE A 49 -9.84 6.78 -13.53
N ASN A 50 -9.49 6.21 -12.38
CA ASN A 50 -9.81 4.84 -12.00
C ASN A 50 -9.84 4.69 -10.46
N ASP A 51 -10.37 3.56 -9.99
CA ASP A 51 -10.45 3.20 -8.58
C ASP A 51 -9.06 3.00 -7.96
N ILE A 52 -8.08 2.52 -8.75
CA ILE A 52 -6.69 2.32 -8.29
C ILE A 52 -6.05 3.63 -7.85
N ALA A 53 -6.20 4.71 -8.62
CA ALA A 53 -5.69 6.03 -8.25
C ALA A 53 -6.37 6.56 -6.97
N CYS A 54 -7.65 6.23 -6.77
CA CYS A 54 -8.38 6.55 -5.55
C CYS A 54 -7.83 5.78 -4.34
N GLN A 55 -7.53 4.49 -4.52
CA GLN A 55 -6.89 3.64 -3.50
C GLN A 55 -5.50 4.18 -3.12
N GLU A 56 -4.67 4.55 -4.10
CA GLU A 56 -3.33 5.09 -3.83
C GLU A 56 -3.38 6.39 -3.01
N ALA A 57 -4.33 7.28 -3.30
CA ALA A 57 -4.51 8.50 -2.51
C ALA A 57 -4.95 8.19 -1.08
N CYS A 58 -5.84 7.20 -0.91
CA CYS A 58 -6.22 6.72 0.43
C CYS A 58 -5.05 6.06 1.17
N VAL A 59 -4.14 5.37 0.47
CA VAL A 59 -2.92 4.82 1.09
C VAL A 59 -2.02 5.94 1.60
N LYS A 60 -1.84 7.01 0.82
CA LYS A 60 -1.04 8.20 1.18
C LYS A 60 -1.65 9.02 2.32
N ASN A 61 -2.96 8.92 2.55
CA ASN A 61 -3.65 9.60 3.63
C ASN A 61 -3.85 8.66 4.84
N ASN A 62 -3.15 8.93 5.94
CA ASN A 62 -3.23 8.11 7.15
C ASN A 62 -4.60 8.16 7.84
N LEU A 63 -5.40 9.19 7.58
CA LEU A 63 -6.76 9.31 8.13
C LEU A 63 -7.79 8.55 7.28
N CYS A 64 -7.45 8.18 6.04
CA CYS A 64 -8.35 7.48 5.14
C CYS A 64 -8.53 6.02 5.56
N GLN A 65 -9.77 5.63 5.81
CA GLN A 65 -10.17 4.28 6.17
C GLN A 65 -10.98 3.59 5.07
N ALA A 66 -11.62 4.34 4.18
CA ALA A 66 -12.36 3.80 3.06
C ALA A 66 -12.37 4.76 1.86
N ILE A 67 -12.73 4.25 0.70
CA ILE A 67 -12.98 5.06 -0.49
C ILE A 67 -14.36 4.79 -1.06
N SER A 68 -14.92 5.80 -1.73
CA SER A 68 -16.04 5.62 -2.64
C SER A 68 -15.62 6.17 -4.00
N TYR A 69 -15.67 5.31 -5.02
CA TYR A 69 -15.33 5.69 -6.39
C TYR A 69 -16.55 5.49 -7.30
N ALA A 70 -17.05 6.58 -7.88
CA ALA A 70 -18.18 6.53 -8.80
C ALA A 70 -18.07 7.67 -9.83
N SER A 71 -18.36 7.38 -11.11
CA SER A 71 -18.38 8.38 -12.19
C SER A 71 -17.13 9.27 -12.24
N SER A 72 -15.94 8.66 -12.13
CA SER A 72 -14.64 9.37 -12.11
C SER A 72 -14.43 10.32 -10.93
N LYS A 73 -15.30 10.27 -9.91
CA LYS A 73 -15.10 10.94 -8.62
C LYS A 73 -14.65 9.94 -7.58
N CYS A 74 -13.60 10.32 -6.88
CA CYS A 74 -13.06 9.61 -5.73
C CYS A 74 -13.34 10.40 -4.47
N VAL A 75 -13.95 9.76 -3.48
CA VAL A 75 -14.19 10.32 -2.15
C VAL A 75 -13.36 9.52 -1.16
N LEU A 76 -12.46 10.21 -0.45
CA LEU A 76 -11.70 9.63 0.65
C LEU A 76 -12.52 9.74 1.93
N LEU A 77 -12.77 8.61 2.58
CA LEU A 77 -13.62 8.48 3.74
C LEU A 77 -12.76 8.12 4.96
N GLY A 78 -12.96 8.86 6.04
CA GLY A 78 -12.28 8.68 7.31
C GLY A 78 -13.06 7.80 8.27
N GLU A 79 -12.94 8.12 9.54
CA GLU A 79 -13.59 7.40 10.62
C GLU A 79 -15.12 7.53 10.56
N GLU A 80 -15.80 6.61 11.23
CA GLU A 80 -17.25 6.67 11.40
C GLU A 80 -17.62 7.81 12.34
N HIS A 81 -18.64 8.57 11.98
CA HIS A 81 -19.19 9.66 12.76
C HIS A 81 -20.08 9.06 13.87
N PRO A 82 -19.77 9.27 15.15
CA PRO A 82 -20.40 8.54 16.25
C PRO A 82 -21.91 8.78 16.40
N ASP A 83 -22.38 9.98 16.03
CA ASP A 83 -23.77 10.40 16.23
C ASP A 83 -24.62 10.50 14.95
N LYS A 84 -24.09 10.02 13.81
CA LYS A 84 -24.80 10.12 12.52
C LYS A 84 -24.94 8.76 11.87
N LEU A 85 -26.17 8.45 11.49
CA LEU A 85 -26.51 7.29 10.69
C LEU A 85 -26.97 7.77 9.32
N CYS A 86 -26.45 7.15 8.26
CA CYS A 86 -26.96 7.38 6.92
C CYS A 86 -28.21 6.52 6.70
N SER A 87 -29.21 7.08 6.00
CA SER A 87 -30.41 6.34 5.59
C SER A 87 -30.22 5.57 4.28
N GLU A 88 -29.11 5.80 3.58
CA GLU A 88 -28.80 5.21 2.28
C GLU A 88 -27.64 4.22 2.38
N VAL A 89 -27.81 3.09 1.70
CA VAL A 89 -26.80 2.05 1.57
C VAL A 89 -25.80 2.49 0.50
N VAL A 90 -24.54 2.66 0.89
CA VAL A 90 -23.45 2.96 -0.03
C VAL A 90 -22.37 1.90 0.14
N THR A 91 -22.03 1.23 -0.96
CA THR A 91 -20.88 0.32 -1.00
C THR A 91 -19.60 1.15 -1.01
N VAL A 92 -18.68 0.84 -0.09
CA VAL A 92 -17.37 1.50 0.01
C VAL A 92 -16.27 0.46 -0.03
N SER A 93 -15.09 0.83 -0.53
CA SER A 93 -13.91 -0.03 -0.45
C SER A 93 -13.11 0.35 0.79
N ALA A 94 -13.17 -0.49 1.83
CA ALA A 94 -12.49 -0.26 3.10
C ALA A 94 -11.00 -0.64 3.01
N LYS A 95 -10.14 0.27 3.45
CA LYS A 95 -8.69 0.08 3.57
C LYS A 95 -8.40 -0.80 4.78
N ARG A 96 -7.92 -2.01 4.53
CA ARG A 96 -7.52 -2.96 5.58
C ARG A 96 -6.01 -3.16 5.52
N PRO A 97 -5.28 -3.12 6.65
CA PRO A 97 -3.90 -3.57 6.65
C PRO A 97 -3.91 -5.05 6.23
N THR A 98 -3.14 -5.40 5.21
CA THR A 98 -2.89 -6.82 4.95
C THR A 98 -2.13 -7.36 6.16
N PRO A 99 -2.44 -8.58 6.64
CA PRO A 99 -1.60 -9.25 7.61
C PRO A 99 -0.24 -9.49 6.94
N SER A 100 0.65 -8.51 7.11
CA SER A 100 2.06 -8.68 6.79
C SER A 100 2.54 -9.82 7.69
N THR A 101 2.98 -10.92 7.09
CA THR A 101 3.78 -11.92 7.80
C THR A 101 4.88 -11.15 8.53
N ALA A 102 4.75 -11.08 9.85
CA ALA A 102 5.54 -10.21 10.69
C ALA A 102 7.03 -10.39 10.40
N THR A 103 7.66 -9.36 9.84
CA THR A 103 9.12 -9.22 9.97
C THR A 103 9.36 -8.76 11.39
N THR A 104 9.57 -9.73 12.28
CA THR A 104 9.97 -9.53 13.67
C THR A 104 11.22 -8.65 13.71
N THR A 105 11.03 -7.35 13.98
CA THR A 105 12.15 -6.47 14.34
C THR A 105 12.49 -6.77 15.79
N THR A 106 13.34 -7.78 16.02
CA THR A 106 13.94 -8.02 17.33
C THR A 106 14.91 -6.89 17.61
N LEU A 107 14.46 -5.87 18.37
CA LEU A 107 15.32 -4.85 18.93
C LEU A 107 16.17 -5.51 20.03
N ALA A 108 17.38 -5.94 19.68
CA ALA A 108 18.34 -6.46 20.65
C ALA A 108 18.90 -5.27 21.46
N THR A 109 18.24 -4.95 22.58
CA THR A 109 18.79 -4.04 23.60
C THR A 109 19.88 -4.79 24.35
N THR A 110 21.15 -4.61 23.95
CA THR A 110 22.31 -5.06 24.74
C THR A 110 22.53 -4.10 25.91
N THR A 111 21.98 -4.44 27.08
CA THR A 111 22.31 -3.78 28.34
C THR A 111 23.67 -4.28 28.82
N SER A 112 24.69 -3.43 28.71
CA SER A 112 26.01 -3.67 29.31
C SER A 112 25.96 -3.36 30.80
N THR A 113 25.97 -4.39 31.65
CA THR A 113 26.17 -4.22 33.09
C THR A 113 27.64 -4.46 33.41
N SER A 114 28.38 -3.36 33.57
CA SER A 114 29.72 -3.34 34.17
C SER A 114 29.56 -3.44 35.69
N VAL A 115 30.14 -4.48 36.30
CA VAL A 115 30.28 -4.57 37.76
C VAL A 115 31.76 -4.75 38.08
N ALA A 116 32.30 -3.73 38.72
CA ALA A 116 33.49 -3.70 39.57
C ALA A 116 33.06 -3.03 40.89
N PRO A 117 33.77 -3.12 42.02
CA PRO A 117 35.08 -3.73 42.26
C PRO A 117 35.06 -5.05 43.06
#